data_AF-A0AAW2ECD9-F1
#
_entry.id   AF-A0AAW2ECD9-F1
#
_cell.length_a   1.000
_cell.length_b   1.000
_cell.length_c   1.000
_cell.angle_alpha   90.00
_cell.angle_beta   90.00
_cell.angle_gamma   90.00
#
_symmetry.space_group_name_H-M   'P 1'
#
loop_
_entity.id
_entity.type
_entity.pdbx_description
1 polymer ?
#
loop_
_entity_poly.entity_id
_entity_poly.type
_entity_poly.pdbx_seq_one_letter_code
_entity_poly.pdbx_strand_id
1 'polypeptide(L)'
;MPNLKSFIHVSTAFANCHVKHIEERFYSYPIKHKDLMTLIRNLPENQVEKKISTITSQWANTYTFTKAIAEGLLRDESGDLPIAIFRPSIVLSTANEPVAGWIDNVYGPIGITVAGVLGIARFHHCNGNVKANIVPVDLTVNALIVSAWDTFNQNRYDIMCITSL
;
A
#
# COMPACT_ATOMS: atom_id res chain seq x y z
N MET A 1 5.31 -15.67 -19.25
CA MET A 1 4.27 -16.56 -18.69
C MET A 1 3.09 -16.57 -19.66
N PRO A 2 2.95 -17.58 -20.53
CA PRO A 2 1.99 -17.54 -21.65
C PRO A 2 0.52 -17.63 -21.21
N ASN A 3 0.23 -18.14 -20.01
CA ASN A 3 -1.13 -18.34 -19.50
C ASN A 3 -1.50 -17.36 -18.36
N LEU A 4 -0.73 -16.29 -18.15
CA LEU A 4 -1.02 -15.33 -17.08
C LEU A 4 -2.25 -14.50 -17.47
N LYS A 5 -3.33 -14.62 -16.68
CA LYS A 5 -4.58 -13.89 -16.93
C LYS A 5 -4.56 -12.48 -16.33
N SER A 6 -4.08 -12.35 -15.10
CA SER A 6 -4.00 -11.08 -14.40
C SER A 6 -2.94 -11.17 -13.32
N PHE A 7 -2.25 -10.06 -13.08
CA PHE A 7 -1.35 -9.87 -11.95
C PHE A 7 -1.74 -8.60 -11.20
N ILE A 8 -2.20 -8.76 -9.95
CA ILE A 8 -2.54 -7.61 -9.11
C ILE A 8 -1.46 -7.39 -8.06
N HIS A 9 -0.79 -6.24 -8.14
CA HIS A 9 0.08 -5.79 -7.08
C HIS A 9 -0.72 -5.09 -5.98
N VAL A 10 -0.76 -5.71 -4.80
CA VAL A 10 -1.35 -5.08 -3.61
C VAL A 10 -0.33 -4.09 -3.01
N SER A 11 -0.61 -2.81 -3.20
CA SER A 11 0.13 -1.68 -2.63
C SER A 11 -0.63 -1.14 -1.41
N THR A 12 -0.69 0.18 -1.25
CA THR A 12 -1.47 0.86 -0.22
C THR A 12 -1.72 2.31 -0.64
N ALA A 13 -2.85 2.89 -0.24
CA ALA A 13 -3.13 4.31 -0.47
C ALA A 13 -2.00 5.20 0.09
N PHE A 14 -1.36 4.77 1.17
CA PHE A 14 -0.27 5.52 1.80
C PHE A 14 1.07 5.48 1.02
N ALA A 15 1.19 4.70 -0.06
CA ALA A 15 2.37 4.75 -0.92
C ALA A 15 2.60 6.16 -1.50
N ASN A 16 1.51 6.92 -1.66
CA ASN A 16 1.52 8.28 -2.17
C ASN A 16 1.09 9.31 -1.09
N CYS A 17 1.37 9.02 0.19
CA CYS A 17 0.99 9.89 1.32
C CYS A 17 1.64 11.29 1.32
N HIS A 18 2.64 11.51 0.48
CA HIS A 18 3.25 12.82 0.24
C HIS A 18 2.36 13.74 -0.62
N VAL A 19 1.29 13.22 -1.22
CA VAL A 19 0.29 13.97 -1.99
C VAL A 19 -1.02 14.06 -1.21
N LYS A 20 -1.70 15.22 -1.28
CA LYS A 20 -2.95 15.46 -0.56
C LYS A 20 -4.15 14.68 -1.12
N HIS A 21 -4.20 14.51 -2.44
CA HIS A 21 -5.28 13.80 -3.13
C HIS A 21 -4.68 12.69 -3.98
N ILE A 22 -5.08 11.46 -3.69
CA ILE A 22 -4.62 10.27 -4.40
C ILE A 22 -5.60 9.97 -5.53
N GLU A 23 -5.08 9.86 -6.73
CA GLU A 23 -5.80 9.58 -7.96
C GLU A 23 -5.39 8.20 -8.51
N GLU A 24 -6.20 7.68 -9.42
CA GLU A 24 -5.93 6.42 -10.11
C GLU A 24 -4.88 6.59 -11.21
N ARG A 25 -3.64 6.90 -10.80
CA ARG A 25 -2.51 7.10 -11.70
C ARG A 25 -1.20 6.60 -11.12
N PHE A 26 -0.17 6.59 -11.96
CA PHE A 26 1.21 6.49 -11.51
C PHE A 26 1.74 7.81 -10.98
N TYR A 27 2.55 7.70 -9.94
CA TYR A 27 3.29 8.82 -9.39
C TYR A 27 4.78 8.73 -9.77
N SER A 28 5.42 9.89 -9.82
CA SER A 28 6.87 10.00 -9.95
C SER A 28 7.51 10.01 -8.57
N TYR A 29 8.57 9.23 -8.40
CA TYR A 29 9.30 9.16 -7.14
C TYR A 29 10.69 9.82 -7.26
N PRO A 30 11.26 10.35 -6.17
CA PRO A 30 12.56 11.03 -6.17
C PRO A 30 13.73 10.13 -6.60
N ILE A 31 13.57 8.81 -6.48
CA ILE A 31 14.56 7.82 -6.87
C ILE A 31 13.88 6.68 -7.63
N LYS A 32 14.51 6.22 -8.72
CA LYS A 32 14.05 5.03 -9.45
C LYS A 32 14.49 3.77 -8.71
N HIS A 33 13.77 2.68 -8.93
CA HIS A 33 14.06 1.40 -8.32
C HIS A 33 15.50 0.90 -8.63
N LYS A 34 16.00 1.09 -9.86
CA LYS A 34 17.38 0.70 -10.27
C LYS A 34 18.45 1.50 -9.53
N ASP A 35 18.23 2.80 -9.39
CA ASP A 35 19.17 3.71 -8.73
C ASP A 35 19.22 3.41 -7.22
N LEU A 36 18.08 3.12 -6.61
CA LEU A 36 17.99 2.69 -5.22
C LEU A 36 18.76 1.38 -4.98
N MET A 37 18.56 0.38 -5.85
CA MET A 37 19.29 -0.89 -5.76
C MET A 37 20.79 -0.71 -5.93
N THR A 38 21.21 0.18 -6.84
CA THR A 38 22.62 0.52 -7.07
C THR A 38 23.22 1.21 -5.85
N LEU A 39 22.49 2.16 -5.26
CA LEU A 39 22.91 2.88 -4.05
C LEU A 39 23.12 1.92 -2.88
N ILE A 40 22.19 1.00 -2.64
CA ILE A 40 22.26 0.04 -1.53
C ILE A 40 23.42 -0.96 -1.73
N ARG A 41 23.68 -1.39 -2.97
CA ARG A 41 24.74 -2.37 -3.26
C ARG A 41 26.16 -1.78 -3.20
N ASN A 42 26.31 -0.52 -3.55
CA ASN A 42 27.63 0.08 -3.79
C ASN A 42 28.11 1.00 -2.65
N LEU A 43 27.25 1.33 -1.69
CA LEU A 43 27.62 2.20 -0.57
C LEU A 43 27.76 1.41 0.73
N PRO A 44 28.68 1.82 1.62
CA PRO A 44 28.73 1.30 2.98
C PRO A 44 27.47 1.71 3.76
N GLU A 45 27.06 0.85 4.70
CA GLU A 45 25.78 0.91 5.42
C GLU A 45 25.51 2.29 6.05
N ASN A 46 26.51 2.90 6.68
CA ASN A 46 26.41 4.23 7.28
C ASN A 46 26.06 5.36 6.28
N GLN A 47 26.48 5.24 5.01
CA GLN A 47 26.11 6.19 3.96
C GLN A 47 24.75 5.87 3.36
N VAL A 48 24.38 4.59 3.30
CA VAL A 48 23.05 4.13 2.86
C VAL A 48 21.98 4.70 3.79
N GLU A 49 22.12 4.54 5.10
CA GLU A 49 21.16 5.04 6.09
C GLU A 49 20.93 6.56 5.97
N LYS A 50 22.02 7.32 5.85
CA LYS A 50 21.95 8.79 5.71
C LYS A 50 21.23 9.21 4.42
N LYS A 51 21.47 8.51 3.30
CA LYS A 51 20.80 8.82 2.03
C LYS A 51 19.34 8.37 2.03
N ILE A 52 19.06 7.15 2.50
CA ILE A 52 17.70 6.61 2.57
C ILE A 52 16.84 7.49 3.47
N SER A 53 17.29 7.85 4.67
CA SER A 53 16.54 8.72 5.59
C SER A 53 16.14 10.06 4.94
N THR A 54 17.01 10.63 4.12
CA THR A 54 16.71 11.87 3.37
C THR A 54 15.61 11.63 2.33
N ILE A 55 15.69 10.53 1.58
CA ILE A 55 14.72 10.18 0.52
C ILE A 55 13.36 9.80 1.13
N THR A 56 13.36 9.02 2.21
CA THR A 56 12.15 8.54 2.88
C THR A 56 11.47 9.59 3.74
N SER A 57 12.05 10.78 3.89
CA SER A 57 11.52 11.87 4.72
C SER A 57 10.09 12.31 4.35
N GLN A 58 9.69 12.08 3.10
CA GLN A 58 8.33 12.39 2.60
C GLN A 58 7.31 11.28 2.88
N TRP A 59 7.77 10.10 3.31
CA TRP A 59 6.93 8.96 3.62
C TRP A 59 6.75 8.79 5.13
N ALA A 60 5.59 8.30 5.52
CA ALA A 60 5.28 8.02 6.92
C ALA A 60 6.22 6.95 7.53
N ASN A 61 6.66 5.97 6.74
CA ASN A 61 7.59 4.93 7.16
C ASN A 61 8.25 4.25 5.94
N THR A 62 9.18 3.34 6.21
CA THR A 62 9.89 2.58 5.17
C THR A 62 8.97 1.63 4.40
N TYR A 63 7.89 1.12 5.00
CA TYR A 63 6.91 0.26 4.33
C TYR A 63 6.17 1.01 3.22
N THR A 64 5.67 2.22 3.49
CA THR A 64 4.96 3.00 2.46
C THR A 64 5.90 3.45 1.34
N PHE A 65 7.16 3.74 1.68
CA PHE A 65 8.21 4.00 0.69
C PHE A 65 8.50 2.79 -0.20
N THR A 66 8.66 1.58 0.37
CA THR A 66 8.96 0.40 -0.45
C THR A 66 7.79 0.03 -1.37
N LYS A 67 6.54 0.22 -0.92
CA LYS A 67 5.36 0.10 -1.79
C LYS A 67 5.40 1.10 -2.96
N ALA A 68 5.73 2.36 -2.70
CA ALA A 68 5.90 3.36 -3.76
C ALA A 68 6.97 2.96 -4.79
N ILE A 69 8.15 2.53 -4.33
CA ILE A 69 9.21 2.08 -5.23
C ILE A 69 8.79 0.84 -6.04
N ALA A 70 8.01 -0.08 -5.45
CA ALA A 70 7.47 -1.23 -6.15
C ALA A 70 6.46 -0.83 -7.25
N GLU A 71 5.62 0.17 -7.02
CA GLU A 71 4.74 0.72 -8.08
C GLU A 71 5.57 1.29 -9.24
N GLY A 72 6.66 2.00 -8.93
CA GLY A 72 7.59 2.51 -9.95
C GLY A 72 8.30 1.40 -10.72
N LEU A 73 8.70 0.32 -10.05
CA LEU A 73 9.26 -0.89 -10.70
C LEU A 73 8.26 -1.49 -11.68
N LEU A 74 7.00 -1.67 -11.27
CA LEU A 74 5.97 -2.27 -12.12
C LEU A 74 5.66 -1.39 -13.33
N ARG A 75 5.63 -0.06 -13.16
CA ARG A 75 5.51 0.86 -14.29
C ARG A 75 6.62 0.67 -15.31
N ASP A 76 7.87 0.54 -14.84
CA ASP A 76 9.05 0.56 -15.71
C ASP A 76 9.33 -0.81 -16.35
N GLU A 77 8.94 -1.92 -15.71
CA GLU A 77 9.34 -3.29 -16.10
C GLU A 77 8.16 -4.22 -16.45
N SER A 78 6.91 -3.73 -16.43
CA SER A 78 5.71 -4.54 -16.72
C SER A 78 5.62 -5.04 -18.16
N GLY A 79 6.14 -4.28 -19.12
CA GLY A 79 5.97 -4.59 -20.55
C GLY A 79 4.50 -4.80 -20.90
N ASP A 80 4.19 -5.90 -21.60
CA ASP A 80 2.83 -6.24 -22.04
C ASP A 80 2.07 -7.14 -21.03
N LEU A 81 2.52 -7.23 -19.78
CA LEU A 81 1.85 -8.06 -18.77
C LEU A 81 0.53 -7.41 -18.31
N PRO A 82 -0.55 -8.20 -18.09
CA PRO A 82 -1.83 -7.70 -17.59
C PRO A 82 -1.74 -7.38 -16.09
N ILE A 83 -1.13 -6.25 -15.76
CA ILE A 83 -0.82 -5.82 -14.39
C ILE A 83 -1.78 -4.71 -13.95
N ALA A 84 -2.26 -4.77 -12.71
CA ALA A 84 -2.91 -3.65 -12.04
C ALA A 84 -2.36 -3.43 -10.62
N ILE A 85 -2.50 -2.22 -10.11
CA ILE A 85 -2.08 -1.82 -8.75
C ILE A 85 -3.32 -1.57 -7.91
N PHE A 86 -3.46 -2.33 -6.84
CA PHE A 86 -4.55 -2.19 -5.89
C PHE A 86 -4.05 -1.47 -4.63
N ARG A 87 -4.64 -0.31 -4.29
CA ARG A 87 -4.22 0.55 -3.17
C ARG A 87 -5.29 0.58 -2.07
N PRO A 88 -5.32 -0.42 -1.17
CA PRO A 88 -6.22 -0.37 -0.03
C PRO A 88 -5.79 0.72 0.96
N SER A 89 -6.78 1.26 1.68
CA SER A 89 -6.55 2.08 2.88
C SER A 89 -6.20 1.19 4.09
N ILE A 90 -6.44 1.67 5.31
CA ILE A 90 -6.22 0.89 6.53
C ILE A 90 -7.27 -0.23 6.59
N VAL A 91 -6.84 -1.46 6.33
CA VAL A 91 -7.70 -2.64 6.39
C VAL A 91 -7.89 -3.09 7.83
N LEU A 92 -9.13 -3.23 8.28
CA LEU A 92 -9.49 -3.74 9.61
C LEU A 92 -10.35 -5.01 9.52
N SER A 93 -11.01 -5.37 10.63
CA SER A 93 -11.88 -6.54 10.73
C SER A 93 -12.95 -6.59 9.65
N THR A 94 -13.44 -7.79 9.40
CA THR A 94 -14.55 -8.05 8.47
C THR A 94 -15.80 -7.26 8.87
N ALA A 95 -16.54 -6.77 7.89
CA ALA A 95 -17.86 -6.19 8.12
C ALA A 95 -18.92 -7.28 8.26
N ASN A 96 -18.91 -8.28 7.37
CA ASN A 96 -19.96 -9.27 7.24
C ASN A 96 -19.44 -10.71 7.22
N GLU A 97 -18.45 -11.01 6.36
CA GLU A 97 -18.04 -12.40 6.08
C GLU A 97 -16.54 -12.65 6.38
N PRO A 98 -16.14 -13.88 6.72
CA PRO A 98 -16.99 -15.05 7.02
C PRO A 98 -17.70 -14.97 8.38
N VAL A 99 -17.19 -14.12 9.28
CA VAL A 99 -17.79 -13.81 10.59
C VAL A 99 -17.59 -12.32 10.82
N ALA A 100 -18.63 -11.57 11.14
CA ALA A 100 -18.53 -10.12 11.38
C ALA A 100 -17.59 -9.80 12.56
N GLY A 101 -16.72 -8.80 12.37
CA GLY A 101 -15.73 -8.39 13.38
C GLY A 101 -14.53 -9.34 13.52
N TRP A 102 -14.42 -10.35 12.65
CA TRP A 102 -13.28 -11.27 12.66
C TRP A 102 -11.99 -10.55 12.27
N ILE A 103 -10.92 -10.89 12.98
CA ILE A 103 -9.56 -10.41 12.71
C ILE A 103 -8.55 -11.50 13.11
N ASP A 104 -7.45 -11.58 12.37
CA ASP A 104 -6.36 -12.53 12.59
C ASP A 104 -5.18 -11.96 13.38
N ASN A 105 -5.15 -10.63 13.59
CA ASN A 105 -4.04 -9.93 14.21
C ASN A 105 -4.47 -8.74 15.07
N VAL A 106 -3.53 -8.25 15.88
CA VAL A 106 -3.70 -7.09 16.77
C VAL A 106 -2.79 -5.92 16.37
N TYR A 107 -2.49 -5.78 15.08
CA TYR A 107 -1.59 -4.74 14.59
C TYR A 107 -2.31 -3.41 14.37
N GLY A 108 -1.55 -2.31 14.42
CA GLY A 108 -2.03 -0.97 14.10
C GLY A 108 -3.20 -0.50 15.00
N PRO A 109 -4.32 0.00 14.42
CA PRO A 109 -5.45 0.51 15.20
C PRO A 109 -6.07 -0.51 16.17
N ILE A 110 -6.01 -1.79 15.85
CA ILE A 110 -6.63 -2.84 16.68
C ILE A 110 -5.85 -3.02 17.98
N GLY A 111 -4.51 -3.02 17.91
CA GLY A 111 -3.67 -3.07 19.09
C GLY A 111 -3.89 -1.86 20.01
N ILE A 112 -4.10 -0.67 19.42
CA ILE A 112 -4.49 0.55 20.13
C ILE A 112 -5.83 0.35 20.86
N THR A 113 -6.85 -0.14 20.15
CA THR A 113 -8.17 -0.40 20.73
C THR A 113 -8.12 -1.44 21.85
N VAL A 114 -7.42 -2.56 21.65
CA VAL A 114 -7.26 -3.61 22.68
C VAL A 114 -6.56 -3.07 23.92
N ALA A 115 -5.47 -2.31 23.76
CA ALA A 115 -4.77 -1.70 24.89
C ALA A 115 -5.66 -0.71 25.65
N GLY A 116 -6.52 0.03 24.95
CA GLY A 116 -7.52 0.92 25.54
C GLY A 116 -8.60 0.17 26.33
N VAL A 117 -9.19 -0.87 25.73
CA VAL A 117 -10.24 -1.70 26.35
C VAL A 117 -9.73 -2.42 27.60
N LEU A 118 -8.49 -2.90 27.57
CA LEU A 118 -7.85 -3.54 28.74
C LEU A 118 -7.38 -2.55 29.81
N GLY A 119 -7.49 -1.24 29.57
CA GLY A 119 -7.04 -0.19 30.50
C GLY A 119 -5.52 -0.04 30.59
N ILE A 120 -4.75 -0.71 29.72
CA ILE A 120 -3.29 -0.61 29.65
C ILE A 120 -2.89 0.77 29.10
N ALA A 121 -3.54 1.20 28.02
CA ALA A 121 -3.39 2.53 27.45
C ALA A 121 -4.58 3.40 27.87
N ARG A 122 -4.32 4.50 28.57
CA ARG A 122 -5.38 5.41 29.07
C ARG A 122 -5.60 6.63 28.19
N PHE A 123 -4.61 6.99 27.38
CA PHE A 123 -4.64 8.17 26.51
C PHE A 123 -3.89 7.87 25.20
N HIS A 124 -4.41 8.39 24.09
CA HIS A 124 -3.74 8.38 22.79
C HIS A 124 -3.50 9.82 22.36
N HIS A 125 -2.27 10.13 21.97
CA HIS A 125 -1.96 11.40 21.34
C HIS A 125 -2.39 11.34 19.87
N CYS A 126 -3.58 11.84 19.57
CA CYS A 126 -4.12 11.92 18.22
C CYS A 126 -4.77 13.27 17.94
N ASN A 127 -4.75 13.70 16.69
CA ASN A 127 -5.52 14.85 16.24
C ASN A 127 -6.94 14.39 15.86
N GLY A 128 -7.93 14.75 16.68
CA GLY A 128 -9.33 14.38 16.46
C GLY A 128 -9.97 14.96 15.19
N ASN A 129 -9.32 15.92 14.52
CA ASN A 129 -9.79 16.47 13.24
C ASN A 129 -9.34 15.63 12.03
N VAL A 130 -8.46 14.64 12.22
CA VAL A 130 -7.97 13.77 11.15
C VAL A 130 -8.89 12.55 11.03
N LYS A 131 -9.44 12.34 9.83
CA LYS A 131 -10.24 11.15 9.52
C LYS A 131 -9.33 9.99 9.15
N ALA A 132 -9.50 8.86 9.83
CA ALA A 132 -8.84 7.62 9.44
C ALA A 132 -9.67 6.91 8.38
N ASN A 133 -9.12 6.78 7.17
CA ASN A 133 -9.76 6.02 6.09
C ASN A 133 -9.56 4.52 6.38
N ILE A 134 -10.62 3.87 6.82
CA ILE A 134 -10.62 2.48 7.25
C ILE A 134 -11.58 1.70 6.35
N VAL A 135 -11.13 0.54 5.86
CA VAL A 135 -11.93 -0.35 5.03
C VAL A 135 -12.01 -1.75 5.65
N PRO A 136 -13.17 -2.41 5.62
CA PRO A 136 -13.30 -3.82 6.04
C PRO A 136 -12.51 -4.77 5.12
N VAL A 137 -11.90 -5.81 5.70
CA VAL A 137 -11.09 -6.77 4.92
C VAL A 137 -11.91 -7.57 3.91
N ASP A 138 -13.14 -7.94 4.24
CA ASP A 138 -14.03 -8.69 3.34
C ASP A 138 -14.39 -7.88 2.09
N LEU A 139 -14.73 -6.60 2.26
CA LEU A 139 -14.98 -5.71 1.14
C LEU A 139 -13.70 -5.45 0.32
N THR A 140 -12.56 -5.33 0.99
CA THR A 140 -11.25 -5.15 0.34
C THR A 140 -10.89 -6.35 -0.54
N VAL A 141 -11.11 -7.57 -0.03
CA VAL A 141 -10.87 -8.81 -0.77
C VAL A 141 -11.83 -8.94 -1.95
N ASN A 142 -13.12 -8.61 -1.78
CA ASN A 142 -14.09 -8.59 -2.86
C ASN A 142 -13.66 -7.62 -3.98
N ALA A 143 -13.28 -6.40 -3.61
CA ALA A 143 -12.76 -5.41 -4.55
C ALA A 143 -11.49 -5.90 -5.27
N LEU A 144 -10.57 -6.56 -4.56
CA LEU A 144 -9.35 -7.13 -5.14
C LEU A 144 -9.66 -8.21 -6.18
N ILE A 145 -10.61 -9.11 -5.90
CA ILE A 145 -11.03 -10.17 -6.84
C ILE A 145 -11.67 -9.54 -8.08
N VAL A 146 -12.55 -8.56 -7.91
CA VAL A 146 -13.17 -7.81 -9.02
C VAL A 146 -12.10 -7.10 -9.85
N SER A 147 -11.10 -6.50 -9.19
CA SER A 147 -9.96 -5.85 -9.87
C SER A 147 -9.19 -6.83 -10.75
N ALA A 148 -8.96 -8.05 -10.29
CA ALA A 148 -8.28 -9.11 -11.05
C ALA A 148 -9.08 -9.54 -12.28
N TRP A 149 -10.39 -9.74 -12.11
CA TRP A 149 -11.29 -10.07 -13.20
C TRP A 149 -11.35 -8.95 -14.26
N ASP A 150 -11.44 -7.71 -13.80
CA ASP A 150 -11.50 -6.54 -14.68
C ASP A 150 -10.21 -6.32 -15.47
N THR A 151 -9.05 -6.47 -14.81
CA THR A 151 -7.72 -6.40 -15.43
C THR A 151 -7.56 -7.43 -16.55
N PHE A 152 -8.10 -8.64 -16.37
CA PHE A 152 -8.08 -9.67 -17.41
C PHE A 152 -9.00 -9.32 -18.60
N ASN A 153 -10.18 -8.77 -18.35
CA ASN A 153 -11.17 -8.53 -19.41
C ASN A 153 -10.94 -7.26 -20.21
N GLN A 154 -10.43 -6.19 -19.59
CA GLN A 154 -10.31 -4.91 -20.27
C GLN A 154 -9.13 -4.88 -21.27
N ASN A 155 -8.23 -5.88 -21.28
CA ASN A 155 -7.00 -5.90 -22.10
C ASN A 155 -6.23 -4.56 -22.05
N ARG A 156 -6.41 -3.80 -20.97
CA ARG A 156 -5.74 -2.52 -20.77
C ARG A 156 -4.36 -2.84 -20.25
N TYR A 157 -3.37 -2.59 -21.09
CA TYR A 157 -1.96 -2.53 -20.69
C TYR A 157 -1.69 -1.32 -19.75
N ASP A 158 -2.70 -0.46 -19.55
CA ASP A 158 -2.70 0.60 -18.56
C ASP A 158 -3.01 0.04 -17.17
N ILE A 159 -2.02 0.13 -16.29
CA ILE A 159 -2.08 -0.38 -14.92
C ILE A 159 -3.16 0.36 -14.14
N MET A 160 -4.28 -0.32 -13.93
CA MET A 160 -5.43 0.21 -13.20
C MET A 160 -5.08 0.42 -11.73
N CYS A 161 -5.32 1.61 -11.22
CA CYS A 161 -4.94 2.03 -9.87
C CYS A 161 -6.17 2.15 -8.97
N ILE A 162 -6.71 1.03 -8.48
CA ILE A 162 -7.94 1.05 -7.68
C ILE A 162 -7.65 1.51 -6.25
N THR A 163 -8.30 2.59 -5.84
CA THR A 163 -8.25 3.07 -4.46
C THR A 163 -9.55 2.71 -3.76
N SER A 164 -9.54 1.68 -2.90
CA SER A 164 -10.68 1.40 -2.03
C SER A 164 -10.61 2.34 -0.82
N LEU A 165 -11.37 3.43 -0.86
CA LEU A 165 -11.57 4.37 0.24
C LEU A 165 -12.71 3.92 1.16
#